data_AF-A0A0T5YVV5-F1
#
_entry.id   AF-A0A0T5YVV5-F1
#
_cell.length_a   1.000
_cell.length_b   1.000
_cell.length_c   1.000
_cell.angle_alpha   90.00
_cell.angle_beta   90.00
_cell.angle_gamma   90.00
#
_symmetry.space_group_name_H-M   'P 1'
#
loop_
_entity.id
_entity.type
_entity.pdbx_description
1 polymer ?
#
loop_
_entity_poly.entity_id
_entity_poly.type
_entity_poly.pdbx_seq_one_letter_code
_entity_poly.pdbx_strand_id
1 'polypeptide(L)'
;MGETAELAIGATFLVYLLLMLAIGFWAWRRTSNLSDFVLGGRSLGSWVTALSASASDMSGWLLLGLPGYAYLSGLESLWLAAGLAVGTWLNWRLVAGRLRIASEQAGNALTLPEYLSNRFNDESGLIRIISAFFILLFFLFYTSSGLVAGGKLFESVFGLPYVWAVAAGALTVILYTTFGGFIAVSWTDLLQGLLMLAALLAVPLIALGELGGVAEALSRLEQRNPHLLDPFSDNSGAPLGWITIVSLPAWGLGYFGQPHILARFKAVRSVRQLPLARRIAMSWVVLSLIAASLVGLVGVPSFDQPLADAERVFIELVGLLFHPLIAGICLAAILAAIMSTADSQLLVASSAFTEDLYRVLWRRQASERELVLVGRLAVVGIAAAAFLLALDPDSQVLDLVAYAWAGFGAAFGPVVVLSLYWRRMSRNGVLAGIIVGGVTVVLWKQLQGGIFDLYEIVPGILVATLAILLVSRLERPAGVE
;
A
#
# COMPACT_ATOMS: atom_id res chain seq x y z
N MET A 1 12.66 4.41 -26.65
CA MET A 1 12.41 3.24 -27.52
C MET A 1 12.31 3.76 -28.95
N GLY A 2 11.91 2.97 -29.96
CA GLY A 2 11.52 3.56 -31.25
C GLY A 2 10.16 4.25 -31.14
N GLU A 3 9.90 5.31 -31.91
CA GLU A 3 8.64 6.08 -31.90
C GLU A 3 7.40 5.17 -32.08
N THR A 4 7.50 4.14 -32.92
CA THR A 4 6.43 3.16 -33.14
C THR A 4 6.12 2.33 -31.89
N ALA A 5 7.13 2.02 -31.08
CA ALA A 5 6.96 1.28 -29.84
C ALA A 5 6.29 2.15 -28.76
N GLU A 6 6.68 3.42 -28.68
CA GLU A 6 6.09 4.40 -27.75
C GLU A 6 4.61 4.63 -28.07
N LEU A 7 4.25 4.76 -29.34
CA LEU A 7 2.85 4.85 -29.77
C LEU A 7 2.05 3.59 -29.42
N ALA A 8 2.62 2.40 -29.61
CA ALA A 8 1.97 1.15 -29.24
C ALA A 8 1.71 1.06 -27.73
N ILE A 9 2.70 1.42 -26.91
CA ILE A 9 2.56 1.44 -25.45
C ILE A 9 1.53 2.49 -25.03
N GLY A 10 1.62 3.71 -25.56
CA GLY A 10 0.64 4.77 -25.31
C GLY A 10 -0.80 4.36 -25.65
N ALA A 11 -1.00 3.64 -26.76
CA ALA A 11 -2.31 3.10 -27.13
C ALA A 11 -2.83 2.08 -26.12
N THR A 12 -1.98 1.18 -25.62
CA THR A 12 -2.38 0.22 -24.56
C THR A 12 -2.75 0.92 -23.26
N PHE A 13 -2.02 1.97 -22.87
CA PHE A 13 -2.33 2.78 -21.70
C PHE A 13 -3.68 3.48 -21.86
N LEU A 14 -3.95 4.04 -23.04
CA LEU A 14 -5.23 4.68 -23.33
C LEU A 14 -6.40 3.68 -23.23
N VAL A 15 -6.26 2.49 -23.83
CA VAL A 15 -7.27 1.43 -23.74
C VAL A 15 -7.50 1.01 -22.28
N TYR A 16 -6.42 0.83 -21.53
CA TYR A 16 -6.47 0.52 -20.10
C TYR A 16 -7.23 1.60 -19.31
N LEU A 17 -6.89 2.89 -19.50
CA LEU A 17 -7.54 4.01 -18.81
C LEU A 17 -9.02 4.11 -19.17
N LEU A 18 -9.38 3.94 -20.45
CA LEU A 18 -10.77 3.95 -20.90
C LEU A 18 -11.58 2.80 -20.26
N LEU A 19 -10.98 1.62 -20.12
CA LEU A 19 -11.59 0.48 -19.43
C LEU A 19 -11.84 0.78 -17.95
N MET A 20 -10.86 1.37 -17.25
CA MET A 20 -11.01 1.78 -15.85
C MET A 20 -12.11 2.84 -15.69
N LEU A 21 -12.13 3.87 -16.55
CA LEU A 21 -13.15 4.91 -16.54
C LEU A 21 -14.55 4.34 -16.81
N ALA A 22 -14.68 3.36 -17.71
CA ALA A 22 -15.96 2.70 -17.98
C ALA A 22 -16.50 1.94 -16.75
N ILE A 23 -15.63 1.20 -16.04
CA ILE A 23 -15.99 0.50 -14.79
C ILE A 23 -16.34 1.51 -13.70
N GLY A 24 -15.54 2.57 -13.57
CA GLY A 24 -15.77 3.66 -12.62
C GLY A 24 -17.11 4.34 -12.83
N PHE A 25 -17.45 4.67 -14.08
CA PHE A 25 -18.74 5.28 -14.43
C PHE A 25 -19.93 4.34 -14.16
N TRP A 26 -19.80 3.05 -14.47
CA TRP A 26 -20.81 2.05 -14.15
C TRP A 26 -21.06 1.94 -12.64
N ALA A 27 -20.00 1.92 -11.84
CA ALA A 27 -20.10 1.83 -10.39
C ALA A 27 -20.56 3.14 -9.73
N TRP A 28 -20.21 4.29 -10.29
CA TRP A 28 -20.68 5.60 -9.82
C TRP A 28 -22.21 5.70 -9.83
N ARG A 29 -22.87 5.15 -10.86
CA ARG A 29 -24.35 5.08 -10.92
C ARG A 29 -25.00 4.27 -9.78
N ARG A 30 -24.20 3.52 -9.01
CA ARG A 30 -24.66 2.75 -7.84
C ARG A 30 -24.32 3.41 -6.50
N THR A 31 -23.65 4.55 -6.52
CA THR A 31 -23.31 5.31 -5.30
C THR A 31 -24.39 6.34 -5.05
N SER A 32 -25.20 6.15 -4.00
CA SER A 32 -26.38 6.98 -3.77
C SER A 32 -26.27 7.87 -2.53
N ASN A 33 -25.42 7.48 -1.57
CA ASN A 33 -25.23 8.14 -0.29
C ASN A 33 -23.77 8.02 0.20
N LEU A 34 -23.47 8.64 1.34
CA LEU A 34 -22.11 8.64 1.92
C LEU A 34 -21.60 7.24 2.31
N SER A 35 -22.46 6.36 2.81
CA SER A 35 -22.08 4.98 3.16
C SER A 35 -21.63 4.18 1.93
N ASP A 36 -22.29 4.39 0.79
CA ASP A 36 -21.86 3.82 -0.49
C ASP A 36 -20.52 4.41 -0.95
N PHE A 37 -20.34 5.72 -0.75
CA PHE A 37 -19.12 6.42 -1.16
C PHE A 37 -17.90 5.99 -0.33
N VAL A 38 -18.03 5.83 0.98
CA VAL A 38 -16.92 5.55 1.91
C VAL A 38 -16.68 4.05 2.12
N LEU A 39 -17.74 3.21 2.12
CA LEU A 39 -17.64 1.79 2.47
C LEU A 39 -18.42 0.85 1.52
N GLY A 40 -18.95 1.40 0.42
CA GLY A 40 -19.68 0.62 -0.57
C GLY A 40 -20.91 -0.11 -0.03
N GLY A 41 -21.55 0.46 1.00
CA GLY A 41 -22.73 -0.11 1.65
C GLY A 41 -22.48 -1.49 2.28
N ARG A 42 -21.20 -1.81 2.57
CA ARG A 42 -20.78 -3.14 3.04
C ARG A 42 -21.27 -4.29 2.16
N SER A 43 -21.19 -4.12 0.85
CA SER A 43 -21.79 -5.05 -0.11
C SER A 43 -20.78 -6.02 -0.74
N LEU A 44 -19.48 -5.93 -0.39
CA LEU A 44 -18.42 -6.63 -1.11
C LEU A 44 -18.46 -8.15 -0.94
N GLY A 45 -18.24 -8.84 -2.05
CA GLY A 45 -18.08 -10.29 -2.13
C GLY A 45 -16.64 -10.75 -1.83
N SER A 46 -16.42 -12.06 -1.67
CA SER A 46 -15.10 -12.63 -1.36
C SER A 46 -13.99 -12.22 -2.33
N TRP A 47 -14.24 -12.32 -3.64
CA TRP A 47 -13.26 -12.02 -4.69
C TRP A 47 -12.86 -10.54 -4.72
N VAL A 48 -13.87 -9.68 -4.75
CA VAL A 48 -13.68 -8.22 -4.76
C VAL A 48 -12.95 -7.78 -3.50
N THR A 49 -13.35 -8.29 -2.33
CA THR A 49 -12.66 -7.96 -1.07
C THR A 49 -11.19 -8.41 -1.12
N ALA A 50 -10.93 -9.64 -1.56
CA ALA A 50 -9.60 -10.21 -1.56
C ALA A 50 -8.66 -9.45 -2.49
N LEU A 51 -9.05 -9.27 -3.75
CA LEU A 51 -8.22 -8.62 -4.75
C LEU A 51 -8.16 -7.11 -4.56
N SER A 52 -9.24 -6.46 -4.11
CA SER A 52 -9.18 -5.04 -3.74
C SER A 52 -8.26 -4.78 -2.56
N ALA A 53 -8.36 -5.57 -1.49
CA ALA A 53 -7.46 -5.43 -0.35
C ALA A 53 -6.00 -5.69 -0.76
N SER A 54 -5.75 -6.69 -1.61
CA SER A 54 -4.39 -7.06 -2.00
C SER A 54 -3.78 -6.10 -3.04
N ALA A 55 -4.56 -5.61 -4.00
CA ALA A 55 -4.08 -4.66 -5.02
C ALA A 55 -3.96 -3.22 -4.48
N SER A 56 -4.75 -2.83 -3.48
CA SER A 56 -4.58 -1.54 -2.81
C SER A 56 -3.40 -1.55 -1.83
N ASP A 57 -3.10 -2.72 -1.25
CA ASP A 57 -1.92 -2.98 -0.43
C ASP A 57 -0.62 -2.97 -1.24
N MET A 58 -0.59 -3.81 -2.28
CA MET A 58 0.57 -3.98 -3.15
C MET A 58 0.58 -2.91 -4.24
N SER A 59 1.05 -1.71 -3.89
CA SER A 59 1.13 -0.57 -4.79
C SER A 59 2.21 -0.71 -5.88
N GLY A 60 2.58 0.39 -6.54
CA GLY A 60 3.74 0.45 -7.45
C GLY A 60 5.04 -0.11 -6.86
N TRP A 61 5.20 -0.15 -5.53
CA TRP A 61 6.37 -0.78 -4.89
C TRP A 61 6.48 -2.28 -5.20
N LEU A 62 5.38 -3.00 -5.43
CA LEU A 62 5.43 -4.44 -5.74
C LEU A 62 6.07 -4.72 -7.11
N LEU A 63 5.88 -3.81 -8.08
CA LEU A 63 6.46 -3.94 -9.42
C LEU A 63 7.80 -3.22 -9.59
N LEU A 64 8.11 -2.24 -8.75
CA LEU A 64 9.35 -1.45 -8.86
C LEU A 64 10.27 -1.69 -7.66
N GLY A 65 9.80 -1.39 -6.45
CA GLY A 65 10.57 -1.44 -5.21
C GLY A 65 11.09 -2.84 -4.84
N LEU A 66 10.20 -3.84 -4.72
CA LEU A 66 10.62 -5.20 -4.35
C LEU A 66 11.50 -5.88 -5.42
N PRO A 67 11.17 -5.81 -6.73
CA PRO A 67 12.08 -6.28 -7.76
C PRO A 67 13.42 -5.56 -7.73
N GLY A 68 13.44 -4.23 -7.53
CA GLY A 68 14.68 -3.47 -7.41
C GLY A 68 15.51 -3.87 -6.19
N TYR A 69 14.87 -4.10 -5.06
CA TYR A 69 15.56 -4.61 -3.87
C TYR A 69 16.10 -6.04 -4.08
N ALA A 70 15.33 -6.92 -4.70
CA ALA A 70 15.79 -8.27 -5.07
C ALA A 70 16.91 -8.25 -6.12
N TYR A 71 16.94 -7.27 -7.01
CA TYR A 71 18.04 -7.06 -7.96
C TYR A 71 19.34 -6.66 -7.25
N LEU A 72 19.25 -5.87 -6.18
CA LEU A 72 20.42 -5.41 -5.40
C LEU A 72 20.90 -6.41 -4.35
N SER A 73 19.97 -7.13 -3.72
CA SER A 73 20.22 -7.95 -2.52
C SER A 73 19.90 -9.43 -2.69
N GLY A 74 19.39 -9.85 -3.85
CA GLY A 74 19.20 -11.27 -4.14
C GLY A 74 18.19 -11.95 -3.21
N LEU A 75 18.54 -13.13 -2.69
CA LEU A 75 17.67 -13.91 -1.81
C LEU A 75 17.46 -13.30 -0.41
N GLU A 76 18.24 -12.28 -0.01
CA GLU A 76 17.95 -11.47 1.18
C GLU A 76 16.53 -10.88 1.12
N SER A 77 16.06 -10.52 -0.08
CA SER A 77 14.72 -9.99 -0.33
C SER A 77 13.57 -10.92 0.12
N LEU A 78 13.86 -12.22 0.27
CA LEU A 78 12.89 -13.20 0.76
C LEU A 78 12.49 -12.94 2.22
N TRP A 79 13.33 -12.32 3.04
CA TRP A 79 12.96 -11.96 4.41
C TRP A 79 11.82 -10.95 4.44
N LEU A 80 11.88 -9.95 3.55
CA LEU A 80 10.83 -8.95 3.36
C LEU A 80 9.56 -9.63 2.85
N ALA A 81 9.67 -10.42 1.77
CA ALA A 81 8.54 -11.15 1.19
C ALA A 81 7.87 -12.12 2.20
N ALA A 82 8.65 -12.86 2.96
CA ALA A 82 8.15 -13.77 3.99
C ALA A 82 7.44 -13.02 5.12
N GLY A 83 8.03 -11.93 5.60
CA GLY A 83 7.41 -11.05 6.59
C GLY A 83 6.06 -10.53 6.14
N LEU A 84 5.97 -10.03 4.91
CA LEU A 84 4.71 -9.56 4.32
C LEU A 84 3.67 -10.66 4.18
N ALA A 85 4.05 -11.84 3.70
CA ALA A 85 3.13 -12.98 3.58
C ALA A 85 2.56 -13.39 4.94
N VAL A 86 3.42 -13.51 5.96
CA VAL A 86 3.00 -13.86 7.33
C VAL A 86 2.13 -12.76 7.92
N GLY A 87 2.54 -11.49 7.79
CA GLY A 87 1.80 -10.32 8.27
C GLY A 87 0.40 -10.21 7.65
N THR A 88 0.31 -10.37 6.34
CA THR A 88 -0.97 -10.40 5.59
C THR A 88 -1.87 -11.50 6.13
N TRP A 89 -1.34 -12.72 6.25
CA TRP A 89 -2.10 -13.88 6.72
C TRP A 89 -2.63 -13.66 8.14
N LEU A 90 -1.77 -13.16 9.04
CA LEU A 90 -2.16 -12.83 10.40
C LEU A 90 -3.22 -11.73 10.44
N ASN A 91 -3.10 -10.69 9.62
CA ASN A 91 -4.10 -9.62 9.56
C ASN A 91 -5.47 -10.14 9.12
N TRP A 92 -5.52 -10.95 8.05
CA TRP A 92 -6.75 -11.61 7.63
C TRP A 92 -7.32 -12.58 8.67
N ARG A 93 -6.45 -13.29 9.40
CA ARG A 93 -6.86 -14.26 10.41
C ARG A 93 -7.35 -13.61 11.69
N LEU A 94 -6.70 -12.55 12.13
CA LEU A 94 -6.89 -11.94 13.45
C LEU A 94 -7.77 -10.70 13.41
N VAL A 95 -7.67 -9.86 12.38
CA VAL A 95 -8.33 -8.55 12.33
C VAL A 95 -9.59 -8.59 11.49
N ALA A 96 -9.54 -9.13 10.26
CA ALA A 96 -10.60 -8.94 9.27
C ALA A 96 -12.03 -9.23 9.79
N GLY A 97 -12.24 -10.40 10.41
CA GLY A 97 -13.55 -10.78 10.93
C GLY A 97 -13.99 -9.99 12.14
N ARG A 98 -13.07 -9.75 13.09
CA ARG A 98 -13.38 -9.02 14.32
C ARG A 98 -13.65 -7.55 14.04
N LEU A 99 -12.84 -6.91 13.19
CA LEU A 99 -13.02 -5.51 12.81
C LEU A 99 -14.34 -5.30 12.05
N ARG A 100 -14.70 -6.22 11.15
CA ARG A 100 -15.98 -6.17 10.44
C ARG A 100 -17.17 -6.17 11.41
N ILE A 101 -17.16 -7.02 12.44
CA ILE A 101 -18.24 -7.07 13.44
C ILE A 101 -18.19 -5.85 14.36
N ALA A 102 -17.01 -5.53 14.89
CA ALA A 102 -16.84 -4.48 15.88
C ALA A 102 -17.19 -3.09 15.31
N SER A 103 -16.86 -2.82 14.05
CA SER A 103 -17.25 -1.57 13.39
C SER A 103 -18.74 -1.47 13.04
N GLU A 104 -19.46 -2.60 12.97
CA GLU A 104 -20.92 -2.59 12.83
C GLU A 104 -21.59 -2.26 14.15
N GLN A 105 -21.13 -2.92 15.22
CA GLN A 105 -21.64 -2.73 16.58
C GLN A 105 -21.32 -1.33 17.12
N ALA A 106 -20.20 -0.74 16.72
CA ALA A 106 -19.81 0.63 17.08
C ALA A 106 -20.52 1.69 16.22
N GLY A 107 -21.86 1.64 16.17
CA GLY A 107 -22.67 2.65 15.47
C GLY A 107 -22.56 2.63 13.95
N ASN A 108 -22.28 1.46 13.36
CA ASN A 108 -22.06 1.33 11.92
C ASN A 108 -20.94 2.22 11.35
N ALA A 109 -19.86 2.42 12.12
CA ALA A 109 -18.77 3.32 11.79
C ALA A 109 -18.19 3.12 10.38
N LEU A 110 -18.09 4.22 9.63
CA LEU A 110 -17.62 4.30 8.25
C LEU A 110 -16.09 4.36 8.20
N THR A 111 -15.45 5.15 9.07
CA THR A 111 -13.98 5.29 9.12
C THR A 111 -13.36 4.48 10.27
N LEU A 112 -12.04 4.24 10.21
CA LEU A 112 -11.32 3.62 11.33
C LEU A 112 -11.33 4.53 12.58
N PRO A 113 -11.08 5.85 12.47
CA PRO A 113 -11.16 6.75 13.61
C PRO A 113 -12.56 6.80 14.25
N GLU A 114 -13.62 6.79 13.44
CA GLU A 114 -15.00 6.74 13.94
C GLU A 114 -15.26 5.43 14.72
N TYR A 115 -14.77 4.28 14.23
CA TYR A 115 -14.87 3.02 14.96
C TYR A 115 -14.21 3.11 16.33
N LEU A 116 -13.00 3.66 16.41
CA LEU A 116 -12.28 3.83 17.68
C LEU A 116 -13.02 4.82 18.59
N SER A 117 -13.46 5.95 18.06
CA SER A 117 -14.22 6.96 18.80
C SER A 117 -15.49 6.36 19.42
N ASN A 118 -16.28 5.65 18.63
CA ASN A 118 -17.55 5.04 19.06
C ASN A 118 -17.31 3.89 20.03
N ARG A 119 -16.30 3.04 19.78
CA ARG A 119 -15.96 1.92 20.67
C ARG A 119 -15.58 2.38 22.09
N PHE A 120 -14.89 3.51 22.18
CA PHE A 120 -14.36 4.03 23.45
C PHE A 120 -15.14 5.25 23.97
N ASN A 121 -16.35 5.51 23.43
CA ASN A 121 -17.25 6.60 23.81
C ASN A 121 -16.54 7.97 23.89
N ASP A 122 -15.71 8.30 22.90
CA ASP A 122 -14.99 9.57 22.86
C ASP A 122 -15.88 10.75 22.44
N GLU A 123 -16.46 11.43 23.42
CA GLU A 123 -17.30 12.62 23.20
C GLU A 123 -16.50 13.87 22.77
N SER A 124 -15.20 13.90 23.05
CA SER A 124 -14.36 15.06 22.71
C SER A 124 -13.99 15.16 21.23
N GLY A 125 -14.10 14.04 20.49
CA GLY A 125 -13.66 13.93 19.10
C GLY A 125 -12.14 13.87 18.89
N LEU A 126 -11.33 13.85 19.96
CA LEU A 126 -9.87 13.85 19.85
C LEU A 126 -9.32 12.58 19.18
N ILE A 127 -9.92 11.40 19.39
CA ILE A 127 -9.51 10.18 18.68
C ILE A 127 -9.64 10.38 17.18
N ARG A 128 -10.75 11.00 16.74
CA ARG A 128 -11.02 11.28 15.31
C ARG A 128 -9.99 12.25 14.75
N ILE A 129 -9.80 13.39 15.41
CA ILE A 129 -8.88 14.46 14.96
C ILE A 129 -7.44 13.96 14.88
N ILE A 130 -6.94 13.32 15.95
CA ILE A 130 -5.55 12.86 16.02
C ILE A 130 -5.31 11.72 15.03
N SER A 131 -6.26 10.79 14.89
CA SER A 131 -6.14 9.75 13.87
C SER A 131 -6.11 10.36 12.46
N ALA A 132 -7.00 11.32 12.17
CA ALA A 132 -7.06 11.97 10.86
C ALA A 132 -5.75 12.70 10.53
N PHE A 133 -5.13 13.36 11.51
CA PHE A 133 -3.81 13.97 11.33
C PHE A 133 -2.75 12.96 10.87
N PHE A 134 -2.57 11.83 11.59
CA PHE A 134 -1.60 10.82 11.19
C PHE A 134 -1.98 10.10 9.89
N ILE A 135 -3.28 9.92 9.63
CA ILE A 135 -3.76 9.37 8.36
C ILE A 135 -3.34 10.25 7.18
N LEU A 136 -3.59 11.55 7.28
CA LEU A 136 -3.24 12.52 6.24
C LEU A 136 -1.73 12.64 6.08
N LEU A 137 -0.98 12.67 7.19
CA LEU A 137 0.48 12.75 7.18
C LEU A 137 1.11 11.56 6.46
N PHE A 138 0.77 10.32 6.82
CA PHE A 138 1.42 9.15 6.22
C PHE A 138 0.88 8.83 4.82
N PHE A 139 -0.39 9.14 4.51
CA PHE A 139 -0.88 9.03 3.13
C PHE A 139 -0.22 10.04 2.20
N LEU A 140 0.19 11.22 2.68
CA LEU A 140 0.95 12.15 1.87
C LEU A 140 2.23 11.51 1.29
N PHE A 141 3.05 10.88 2.14
CA PHE A 141 4.26 10.18 1.71
C PHE A 141 3.95 8.94 0.85
N TYR A 142 2.91 8.18 1.20
CA TYR A 142 2.55 6.99 0.43
C TYR A 142 2.00 7.36 -0.96
N THR A 143 1.13 8.35 -1.06
CA THR A 143 0.65 8.83 -2.37
C THR A 143 1.81 9.39 -3.19
N SER A 144 2.77 10.09 -2.57
CA SER A 144 3.99 10.56 -3.23
C SER A 144 4.79 9.41 -3.85
N SER A 145 4.91 8.25 -3.17
CA SER A 145 5.63 7.10 -3.74
C SER A 145 4.98 6.56 -5.01
N GLY A 146 3.65 6.57 -5.08
CA GLY A 146 2.91 6.22 -6.28
C GLY A 146 3.18 7.17 -7.44
N LEU A 147 3.31 8.47 -7.15
CA LEU A 147 3.65 9.48 -8.17
C LEU A 147 5.09 9.35 -8.65
N VAL A 148 6.05 9.05 -7.76
CA VAL A 148 7.44 8.74 -8.11
C VAL A 148 7.50 7.49 -9.01
N ALA A 149 6.77 6.42 -8.66
CA ALA A 149 6.66 5.22 -9.48
C ALA A 149 6.11 5.54 -10.89
N GLY A 150 5.09 6.41 -10.97
CA GLY A 150 4.56 6.91 -12.23
C GLY A 150 5.59 7.70 -13.01
N GLY A 151 6.34 8.59 -12.35
CA GLY A 151 7.43 9.36 -12.94
C GLY A 151 8.50 8.46 -13.56
N LYS A 152 8.99 7.46 -12.81
CA LYS A 152 9.97 6.48 -13.30
C LYS A 152 9.44 5.72 -14.52
N LEU A 153 8.16 5.34 -14.52
CA LEU A 153 7.52 4.68 -15.67
C LEU A 153 7.47 5.59 -16.90
N PHE A 154 6.91 6.79 -16.78
CA PHE A 154 6.72 7.69 -17.91
C PHE A 154 8.06 8.20 -18.47
N GLU A 155 9.05 8.43 -17.62
CA GLU A 155 10.41 8.79 -18.03
C GLU A 155 11.08 7.64 -18.81
N SER A 156 11.02 6.41 -18.31
CA SER A 156 11.66 5.25 -18.95
C SER A 156 11.03 4.89 -20.30
N VAL A 157 9.71 5.06 -20.42
CA VAL A 157 8.97 4.68 -21.63
C VAL A 157 8.99 5.75 -22.70
N PHE A 158 8.72 7.01 -22.32
CA PHE A 158 8.50 8.12 -23.26
C PHE A 158 9.65 9.13 -23.29
N GLY A 159 10.70 8.92 -22.51
CA GLY A 159 11.84 9.86 -22.45
C GLY A 159 11.47 11.25 -21.96
N LEU A 160 10.35 11.39 -21.23
CA LEU A 160 9.91 12.67 -20.68
C LEU A 160 10.89 13.13 -19.59
N PRO A 161 11.20 14.44 -19.49
CA PRO A 161 11.92 14.94 -18.33
C PRO A 161 11.15 14.60 -17.05
N TYR A 162 11.86 14.16 -16.00
CA TYR A 162 11.28 13.63 -14.76
C TYR A 162 10.08 14.41 -14.22
N VAL A 163 10.17 15.74 -14.13
CA VAL A 163 9.08 16.60 -13.64
C VAL A 163 7.79 16.43 -14.46
N TRP A 164 7.90 16.34 -15.78
CA TRP A 164 6.75 16.12 -16.67
C TRP A 164 6.24 14.69 -16.59
N ALA A 165 7.13 13.72 -16.38
CA ALA A 165 6.76 12.32 -16.17
C ALA A 165 5.93 12.15 -14.89
N VAL A 166 6.36 12.76 -13.78
CA VAL A 166 5.61 12.79 -12.51
C VAL A 166 4.29 13.53 -12.68
N ALA A 167 4.27 14.66 -13.40
CA ALA A 167 3.04 15.41 -13.65
C ALA A 167 2.01 14.60 -14.46
N ALA A 168 2.46 13.83 -15.44
CA ALA A 168 1.60 12.92 -16.19
C ALA A 168 1.01 11.84 -15.28
N GLY A 169 1.82 11.22 -14.42
CA GLY A 169 1.35 10.25 -13.42
C GLY A 169 0.33 10.84 -12.45
N ALA A 170 0.61 12.03 -11.91
CA ALA A 170 -0.30 12.75 -11.02
C ALA A 170 -1.63 13.08 -11.69
N LEU A 171 -1.60 13.56 -12.94
CA LEU A 171 -2.80 13.84 -13.71
C LEU A 171 -3.64 12.57 -13.92
N THR A 172 -3.01 11.44 -14.26
CA THR A 172 -3.70 10.16 -14.43
C THR A 172 -4.39 9.71 -13.15
N VAL A 173 -3.71 9.81 -12.00
CA VAL A 173 -4.29 9.47 -10.69
C VAL A 173 -5.47 10.40 -10.38
N ILE A 174 -5.28 11.72 -10.41
CA ILE A 174 -6.32 12.71 -10.04
C ILE A 174 -7.58 12.59 -10.92
N LEU A 175 -7.40 12.48 -12.24
CA LEU A 175 -8.52 12.36 -13.17
C LEU A 175 -9.36 11.12 -12.93
N TYR A 176 -8.75 10.04 -12.42
CA TYR A 176 -9.45 8.79 -12.17
C TYR A 176 -10.07 8.76 -10.77
N THR A 177 -9.33 9.15 -9.72
CA THR A 177 -9.78 9.09 -8.33
C THR A 177 -11.01 9.96 -8.06
N THR A 178 -11.13 11.11 -8.73
CA THR A 178 -12.17 12.11 -8.44
C THR A 178 -13.60 11.67 -8.80
N PHE A 179 -13.75 10.67 -9.68
CA PHE A 179 -15.06 10.19 -10.13
C PHE A 179 -15.54 8.93 -9.41
N GLY A 180 -14.66 8.21 -8.71
CA GLY A 180 -14.96 6.92 -8.07
C GLY A 180 -15.39 7.01 -6.60
N GLY A 181 -16.41 6.25 -6.22
CA GLY A 181 -16.69 5.90 -4.81
C GLY A 181 -16.10 4.53 -4.46
N PHE A 182 -16.18 4.10 -3.20
CA PHE A 182 -15.56 2.85 -2.72
C PHE A 182 -15.89 1.61 -3.56
N ILE A 183 -17.12 1.50 -4.09
CA ILE A 183 -17.52 0.40 -4.98
C ILE A 183 -16.74 0.43 -6.29
N ALA A 184 -16.59 1.61 -6.91
CA ALA A 184 -15.84 1.78 -8.14
C ALA A 184 -14.40 1.32 -7.96
N VAL A 185 -13.74 1.86 -6.93
CA VAL A 185 -12.37 1.52 -6.56
C VAL A 185 -12.23 0.02 -6.33
N SER A 186 -13.14 -0.59 -5.57
CA SER A 186 -13.06 -2.03 -5.28
C SER A 186 -13.14 -2.92 -6.52
N TRP A 187 -13.94 -2.55 -7.52
CA TRP A 187 -14.07 -3.33 -8.76
C TRP A 187 -12.92 -3.11 -9.72
N THR A 188 -12.38 -1.88 -9.81
CA THR A 188 -11.18 -1.64 -10.60
C THR A 188 -9.96 -2.28 -9.99
N ASP A 189 -9.83 -2.26 -8.65
CA ASP A 189 -8.75 -2.94 -7.95
C ASP A 189 -8.73 -4.44 -8.26
N LEU A 190 -9.90 -5.08 -8.42
CA LEU A 190 -9.98 -6.49 -8.79
C LEU A 190 -9.30 -6.74 -10.14
N LEU A 191 -9.63 -5.93 -11.15
CA LEU A 191 -9.09 -6.07 -12.50
C LEU A 191 -7.61 -5.67 -12.56
N GLN A 192 -7.25 -4.59 -11.86
CA GLN A 192 -5.86 -4.11 -11.71
C GLN A 192 -4.99 -5.16 -11.02
N GLY A 193 -5.46 -5.77 -9.93
CA GLY A 193 -4.74 -6.84 -9.24
C GLY A 193 -4.52 -8.09 -10.11
N LEU A 194 -5.49 -8.46 -10.95
CA LEU A 194 -5.31 -9.56 -11.91
C LEU A 194 -4.27 -9.22 -12.98
N LEU A 195 -4.30 -7.99 -13.51
CA LEU A 195 -3.32 -7.51 -14.47
C LEU A 195 -1.90 -7.50 -13.88
N MET A 196 -1.74 -7.01 -12.65
CA MET A 196 -0.48 -7.01 -11.91
C MET A 196 0.09 -8.41 -11.73
N LEU A 197 -0.71 -9.36 -11.24
CA LEU A 197 -0.24 -10.74 -11.06
C LEU A 197 0.14 -11.38 -12.39
N ALA A 198 -0.63 -11.15 -13.45
CA ALA A 198 -0.30 -11.68 -14.78
C ALA A 198 1.04 -11.13 -15.28
N ALA A 199 1.27 -9.81 -15.16
CA ALA A 199 2.52 -9.19 -15.58
C ALA A 199 3.71 -9.67 -14.74
N LEU A 200 3.56 -9.73 -13.41
CA LEU A 200 4.60 -10.22 -12.49
C LEU A 200 4.96 -11.67 -12.74
N LEU A 201 4.01 -12.54 -13.09
CA LEU A 201 4.33 -13.93 -13.44
C LEU A 201 4.96 -14.04 -14.83
N ALA A 202 4.48 -13.28 -15.81
CA ALA A 202 4.94 -13.40 -17.19
C ALA A 202 6.40 -12.97 -17.38
N VAL A 203 6.80 -11.83 -16.81
CA VAL A 203 8.13 -11.25 -16.99
C VAL A 203 9.27 -12.21 -16.59
N PRO A 204 9.34 -12.73 -15.34
CA PRO A 204 10.43 -13.60 -14.94
C PRO A 204 10.38 -14.97 -15.64
N LEU A 205 9.19 -15.50 -15.96
CA LEU A 205 9.08 -16.77 -16.68
C LEU A 205 9.65 -16.68 -18.10
N ILE A 206 9.41 -15.56 -18.79
CA ILE A 206 9.96 -15.33 -20.14
C ILE A 206 11.45 -15.01 -20.06
N ALA A 207 11.89 -14.20 -19.09
CA ALA A 207 13.31 -13.93 -18.84
C ALA A 207 14.10 -15.23 -18.61
N LEU A 208 13.57 -16.15 -17.80
CA LEU A 208 14.18 -17.47 -17.58
C LEU A 208 14.29 -18.27 -18.88
N GLY A 209 13.31 -18.18 -19.78
CA GLY A 209 13.36 -18.82 -21.09
C GLY A 209 14.50 -18.27 -21.97
N GLU A 210 14.61 -16.94 -22.07
CA GLU A 210 15.68 -16.26 -22.83
C GLU A 210 17.08 -16.52 -22.25
N LEU A 211 17.18 -16.70 -20.93
CA LEU A 211 18.43 -17.06 -20.26
C LEU A 211 18.83 -18.54 -20.46
N GLY A 212 18.02 -19.36 -21.14
CA GLY A 212 18.31 -20.78 -21.37
C GLY A 212 17.75 -21.73 -20.30
N GLY A 213 16.83 -21.24 -19.46
CA GLY A 213 16.17 -21.99 -18.39
C GLY A 213 16.74 -21.69 -16.99
N VAL A 214 16.12 -22.29 -15.97
CA VAL A 214 16.44 -22.02 -14.56
C VAL A 214 17.89 -22.33 -14.20
N ALA A 215 18.42 -23.46 -14.67
CA ALA A 215 19.79 -23.87 -14.34
C ALA A 215 20.84 -22.90 -14.89
N GLU A 216 20.66 -22.45 -16.14
CA GLU A 216 21.57 -21.50 -16.77
C GLU A 216 21.42 -20.09 -16.16
N ALA A 217 20.19 -19.66 -15.85
CA ALA A 217 19.95 -18.40 -15.15
C ALA A 217 20.65 -18.35 -13.78
N LEU A 218 20.57 -19.45 -13.00
CA LEU A 218 21.26 -19.55 -11.71
C LEU A 218 22.79 -19.55 -11.88
N SER A 219 23.32 -20.29 -12.86
CA SER A 219 24.75 -20.30 -13.19
C SER A 219 25.27 -18.89 -13.55
N ARG A 220 24.53 -18.15 -14.38
CA ARG A 220 24.88 -16.78 -14.75
C ARG A 220 24.78 -15.81 -13.58
N LEU A 221 23.76 -15.97 -12.73
CA LEU A 221 23.62 -15.18 -11.51
C LEU A 221 24.79 -15.44 -10.55
N GLU A 222 25.17 -16.70 -10.34
CA GLU A 222 26.32 -17.10 -9.52
C GLU A 222 27.64 -16.54 -10.06
N GLN A 223 27.82 -16.51 -11.38
CA GLN A 223 28.99 -15.89 -12.03
C GLN A 223 29.03 -14.36 -11.83
N ARG A 224 27.87 -13.70 -11.75
CA ARG A 224 27.78 -12.25 -11.51
C ARG A 224 28.05 -11.92 -10.05
N ASN A 225 27.36 -12.59 -9.14
CA ASN A 225 27.58 -12.48 -7.71
C ASN A 225 26.98 -13.70 -6.98
N PRO A 226 27.80 -14.62 -6.45
CA PRO A 226 27.31 -15.82 -5.76
C PRO A 226 26.59 -15.49 -4.44
N HIS A 227 26.86 -14.34 -3.83
CA HIS A 227 26.25 -13.94 -2.56
C HIS A 227 24.76 -13.60 -2.71
N LEU A 228 24.30 -13.24 -3.92
CA LEU A 228 22.88 -13.01 -4.18
C LEU A 228 22.03 -14.29 -4.06
N LEU A 229 22.66 -15.47 -4.04
CA LEU A 229 22.01 -16.77 -3.83
C LEU A 229 22.01 -17.23 -2.37
N ASP A 230 22.56 -16.46 -1.45
CA ASP A 230 22.55 -16.75 -0.02
C ASP A 230 21.57 -15.80 0.70
N PRO A 231 20.47 -16.29 1.30
CA PRO A 231 19.53 -15.45 2.01
C PRO A 231 20.05 -14.91 3.35
N PHE A 232 21.24 -15.29 3.78
CA PHE A 232 21.84 -14.89 5.07
C PHE A 232 23.10 -14.03 4.93
N SER A 233 23.51 -13.66 3.72
CA SER A 233 24.55 -12.66 3.48
C SER A 233 24.03 -11.50 2.64
N ASP A 234 24.66 -10.34 2.80
CA ASP A 234 24.45 -9.21 1.92
C ASP A 234 25.17 -9.41 0.57
N ASN A 235 24.99 -8.48 -0.35
CA ASN A 235 25.60 -8.56 -1.68
C ASN A 235 27.14 -8.48 -1.68
N SER A 236 27.78 -8.16 -0.55
CA SER A 236 29.23 -8.18 -0.37
C SER A 236 29.75 -9.50 0.21
N GLY A 237 28.85 -10.40 0.60
CA GLY A 237 29.14 -11.67 1.24
C GLY A 237 29.29 -11.60 2.75
N ALA A 238 29.01 -10.44 3.37
CA ALA A 238 29.01 -10.32 4.82
C ALA A 238 27.71 -10.90 5.40
N PRO A 239 27.76 -11.63 6.53
CA PRO A 239 26.54 -12.14 7.16
C PRO A 239 25.58 -11.01 7.54
N LEU A 240 24.28 -11.23 7.31
CA LEU A 240 23.26 -10.25 7.69
C LEU A 240 23.29 -9.99 9.20
N GLY A 241 23.38 -8.71 9.54
CA GLY A 241 23.26 -8.27 10.93
C GLY A 241 21.84 -8.50 11.47
N TRP A 242 21.72 -8.55 12.80
CA TRP A 242 20.43 -8.69 13.47
C TRP A 242 19.44 -7.56 13.10
N ILE A 243 19.95 -6.36 12.79
CA ILE A 243 19.16 -5.20 12.35
C ILE A 243 18.37 -5.55 11.08
N THR A 244 19.04 -6.10 10.06
CA THR A 244 18.42 -6.50 8.80
C THR A 244 17.43 -7.66 9.00
N ILE A 245 17.85 -8.70 9.74
CA ILE A 245 17.02 -9.88 10.02
C ILE A 245 15.72 -9.52 10.75
N VAL A 246 15.74 -8.49 11.60
CA VAL A 246 14.53 -8.00 12.28
C VAL A 246 13.75 -7.00 11.40
N SER A 247 14.44 -6.11 10.69
CA SER A 247 13.82 -5.02 9.92
C SER A 247 13.02 -5.54 8.73
N LEU A 248 13.57 -6.45 7.93
CA LEU A 248 12.92 -6.90 6.70
C LEU A 248 11.59 -7.62 7.00
N PRO A 249 11.53 -8.60 7.92
CA PRO A 249 10.27 -9.26 8.22
C PRO A 249 9.26 -8.35 8.95
N ALA A 250 9.74 -7.30 9.63
CA ALA A 250 8.89 -6.37 10.38
C ALA A 250 7.94 -5.56 9.49
N TRP A 251 8.15 -5.50 8.17
CA TRP A 251 7.14 -5.02 7.23
C TRP A 251 5.79 -5.73 7.42
N GLY A 252 5.80 -7.02 7.78
CA GLY A 252 4.58 -7.77 8.10
C GLY A 252 3.74 -7.15 9.23
N LEU A 253 4.36 -6.37 10.13
CA LEU A 253 3.66 -5.73 11.24
C LEU A 253 2.83 -4.51 10.80
N GLY A 254 3.11 -3.92 9.64
CA GLY A 254 2.38 -2.73 9.17
C GLY A 254 0.94 -3.03 8.79
N TYR A 255 0.63 -4.26 8.37
CA TYR A 255 -0.70 -4.69 7.93
C TYR A 255 -1.83 -4.38 8.91
N PHE A 256 -1.54 -4.47 10.21
CA PHE A 256 -2.54 -4.25 11.26
C PHE A 256 -2.98 -2.79 11.35
N GLY A 257 -2.20 -1.85 10.82
CA GLY A 257 -2.43 -0.41 10.92
C GLY A 257 -2.92 0.27 9.65
N GLN A 258 -2.93 -0.41 8.49
CA GLN A 258 -3.19 0.23 7.20
C GLN A 258 -4.68 0.60 7.00
N PRO A 259 -5.08 1.89 7.08
CA PRO A 259 -6.50 2.25 7.09
C PRO A 259 -7.23 1.88 5.79
N HIS A 260 -6.55 1.97 4.65
CA HIS A 260 -7.09 1.64 3.32
C HIS A 260 -7.36 0.14 3.14
N ILE A 261 -6.53 -0.73 3.70
CA ILE A 261 -6.74 -2.19 3.76
C ILE A 261 -7.86 -2.52 4.74
N LEU A 262 -7.80 -1.95 5.95
CA LEU A 262 -8.78 -2.19 7.01
C LEU A 262 -10.20 -1.79 6.59
N ALA A 263 -10.34 -0.75 5.76
CA ALA A 263 -11.62 -0.36 5.16
C ALA A 263 -12.24 -1.49 4.32
N ARG A 264 -11.45 -2.29 3.58
CA ARG A 264 -11.96 -3.44 2.80
C ARG A 264 -12.54 -4.50 3.71
N PHE A 265 -11.92 -4.80 4.84
CA PHE A 265 -12.46 -5.75 5.80
C PHE A 265 -13.81 -5.30 6.37
N LYS A 266 -13.94 -4.01 6.67
CA LYS A 266 -15.20 -3.42 7.13
C LYS A 266 -16.30 -3.45 6.06
N ALA A 267 -15.93 -3.41 4.78
CA ALA A 267 -16.87 -3.40 3.64
C ALA A 267 -17.39 -4.78 3.22
N VAL A 268 -16.90 -5.86 3.84
CA VAL A 268 -17.34 -7.23 3.52
C VAL A 268 -18.81 -7.44 3.85
N ARG A 269 -19.57 -8.06 2.95
CA ARG A 269 -21.00 -8.32 3.16
C ARG A 269 -21.30 -9.23 4.34
N SER A 270 -20.50 -10.27 4.51
CA SER A 270 -20.67 -11.23 5.60
C SER A 270 -19.35 -11.84 6.02
N VAL A 271 -19.15 -11.97 7.33
CA VAL A 271 -17.98 -12.64 7.93
C VAL A 271 -17.81 -14.08 7.40
N ARG A 272 -18.90 -14.73 6.97
CA ARG A 272 -18.87 -16.07 6.36
C ARG A 272 -18.05 -16.12 5.06
N GLN A 273 -17.85 -14.98 4.39
CA GLN A 273 -17.09 -14.88 3.14
C GLN A 273 -15.58 -14.73 3.36
N LEU A 274 -15.17 -14.30 4.56
CA LEU A 274 -13.77 -14.02 4.88
C LEU A 274 -12.81 -15.22 4.74
N PRO A 275 -13.19 -16.47 5.06
CA PRO A 275 -12.30 -17.60 4.84
C PRO A 275 -11.93 -17.80 3.36
N LEU A 276 -12.88 -17.62 2.45
CA LEU A 276 -12.63 -17.69 1.00
C LEU A 276 -11.83 -16.48 0.53
N ALA A 277 -12.22 -15.27 0.97
CA ALA A 277 -11.50 -14.04 0.65
C ALA A 277 -10.02 -14.12 1.08
N ARG A 278 -9.74 -14.61 2.29
CA ARG A 278 -8.38 -14.83 2.77
C ARG A 278 -7.60 -15.79 1.88
N ARG A 279 -8.19 -16.92 1.46
CA ARG A 279 -7.48 -17.88 0.59
C ARG A 279 -7.10 -17.25 -0.74
N ILE A 280 -8.03 -16.52 -1.38
CA ILE A 280 -7.78 -15.81 -2.63
C ILE A 280 -6.68 -14.76 -2.45
N ALA A 281 -6.80 -13.92 -1.41
CA ALA A 281 -5.81 -12.88 -1.11
C ALA A 281 -4.42 -13.47 -0.87
N MET A 282 -4.33 -14.53 -0.07
CA MET A 282 -3.04 -15.17 0.24
C MET A 282 -2.42 -15.85 -0.98
N SER A 283 -3.22 -16.53 -1.81
CA SER A 283 -2.71 -17.08 -3.08
C SER A 283 -2.13 -15.98 -3.96
N TRP A 284 -2.86 -14.87 -4.10
CA TRP A 284 -2.42 -13.75 -4.91
C TRP A 284 -1.16 -13.07 -4.34
N VAL A 285 -1.12 -12.82 -3.03
CA VAL A 285 0.03 -12.17 -2.35
C VAL A 285 1.29 -13.03 -2.45
N VAL A 286 1.21 -14.32 -2.11
CA VAL A 286 2.38 -15.20 -2.14
C VAL A 286 2.92 -15.33 -3.56
N LEU A 287 2.05 -15.55 -4.55
CA LEU A 287 2.48 -15.63 -5.95
C LEU A 287 3.12 -14.33 -6.43
N SER A 288 2.52 -13.18 -6.10
CA SER A 288 3.04 -11.87 -6.51
C SER A 288 4.39 -11.55 -5.88
N LEU A 289 4.58 -11.84 -4.60
CA LEU A 289 5.84 -11.60 -3.89
C LEU A 289 6.98 -12.48 -4.42
N ILE A 290 6.70 -13.76 -4.66
CA ILE A 290 7.67 -14.68 -5.30
C ILE A 290 8.02 -14.16 -6.69
N ALA A 291 7.02 -13.82 -7.49
CA ALA A 291 7.21 -13.36 -8.85
C ALA A 291 8.00 -12.04 -8.92
N ALA A 292 7.69 -11.07 -8.06
CA ALA A 292 8.43 -9.81 -7.94
C ALA A 292 9.89 -10.03 -7.54
N SER A 293 10.15 -10.92 -6.58
CA SER A 293 11.53 -11.26 -6.18
C SER A 293 12.29 -11.94 -7.33
N LEU A 294 11.61 -12.81 -8.08
CA LEU A 294 12.17 -13.45 -9.27
C LEU A 294 12.51 -12.45 -10.37
N VAL A 295 11.69 -11.41 -10.59
CA VAL A 295 12.01 -10.32 -11.55
C VAL A 295 13.36 -9.69 -11.21
N GLY A 296 13.63 -9.39 -9.94
CA GLY A 296 14.91 -8.84 -9.52
C GLY A 296 16.08 -9.79 -9.78
N LEU A 297 15.93 -11.05 -9.36
CA LEU A 297 16.97 -12.09 -9.51
C LEU A 297 17.33 -12.37 -10.97
N VAL A 298 16.33 -12.47 -11.86
CA VAL A 298 16.59 -12.70 -13.30
C VAL A 298 17.08 -11.44 -13.99
N GLY A 299 16.76 -10.26 -13.47
CA GLY A 299 17.27 -9.00 -13.98
C GLY A 299 18.78 -8.90 -13.92
N VAL A 300 19.43 -9.41 -12.87
CA VAL A 300 20.88 -9.33 -12.68
C VAL A 300 21.68 -9.91 -13.85
N PRO A 301 21.44 -11.16 -14.30
CA PRO A 301 22.12 -11.73 -15.46
C PRO A 301 21.55 -11.27 -16.82
N SER A 302 20.41 -10.57 -16.87
CA SER A 302 19.79 -10.12 -18.12
C SER A 302 20.41 -8.85 -18.72
N PHE A 303 21.19 -8.10 -17.95
CA PHE A 303 21.84 -6.87 -18.42
C PHE A 303 23.37 -7.00 -18.36
N ASP A 304 24.06 -6.47 -19.37
CA ASP A 304 25.52 -6.50 -19.41
C ASP A 304 26.14 -5.62 -18.33
N GLN A 305 25.55 -4.44 -18.13
CA GLN A 305 25.90 -3.43 -17.13
C GLN A 305 24.81 -3.33 -16.07
N PRO A 306 25.16 -3.07 -14.79
CA PRO A 306 24.16 -2.80 -13.76
C PRO A 306 23.27 -1.62 -14.11
N LEU A 307 21.99 -1.71 -13.77
CA LEU A 307 21.06 -0.59 -13.91
C LEU A 307 21.45 0.56 -12.97
N ALA A 308 21.36 1.79 -13.46
CA ALA A 308 21.58 2.99 -12.65
C ALA A 308 20.52 3.14 -11.53
N ASP A 309 19.29 2.71 -11.82
CA ASP A 309 18.17 2.71 -10.90
C ASP A 309 17.57 1.29 -10.86
N ALA A 310 17.82 0.57 -9.77
CA ALA A 310 17.38 -0.81 -9.63
C ALA A 310 15.84 -0.94 -9.64
N GLU A 311 15.09 0.09 -9.22
CA GLU A 311 13.62 0.04 -9.25
C GLU A 311 13.06 0.03 -10.69
N ARG A 312 13.89 0.28 -11.72
CA ARG A 312 13.51 0.15 -13.12
C ARG A 312 13.67 -1.25 -13.69
N VAL A 313 14.20 -2.21 -12.93
CA VAL A 313 14.48 -3.58 -13.42
C VAL A 313 13.28 -4.23 -14.11
N PHE A 314 12.07 -4.06 -13.58
CA PHE A 314 10.86 -4.57 -14.20
C PHE A 314 10.57 -3.88 -15.54
N ILE A 315 10.70 -2.55 -15.62
CA ILE A 315 10.43 -1.77 -16.84
C ILE A 315 11.42 -2.16 -17.94
N GLU A 316 12.70 -2.23 -17.60
CA GLU A 316 13.78 -2.57 -18.53
C GLU A 316 13.66 -4.00 -19.03
N LEU A 317 13.34 -4.96 -18.16
CA LEU A 317 13.07 -6.34 -18.58
C LEU A 317 11.86 -6.41 -19.51
N VAL A 318 10.80 -5.66 -19.24
CA VAL A 318 9.63 -5.64 -20.11
C VAL A 318 9.97 -5.08 -21.49
N GLY A 319 10.75 -4.01 -21.56
CA GLY A 319 11.22 -3.41 -22.82
C GLY A 319 12.16 -4.33 -23.60
N LEU A 320 12.97 -5.13 -22.89
CA LEU A 320 13.91 -6.09 -23.48
C LEU A 320 13.20 -7.33 -24.04
N LEU A 321 12.21 -7.87 -23.33
CA LEU A 321 11.67 -9.21 -23.57
C LEU A 321 10.41 -9.23 -24.45
N PHE A 322 9.65 -8.14 -24.50
CA PHE A 322 8.31 -8.17 -25.09
C PHE A 322 8.17 -7.28 -26.31
N HIS A 323 7.35 -7.73 -27.26
CA HIS A 323 6.85 -6.88 -28.33
C HIS A 323 6.12 -5.65 -27.74
N PRO A 324 6.25 -4.43 -28.32
CA PRO A 324 5.74 -3.19 -27.72
C PRO A 324 4.28 -3.20 -27.25
N LEU A 325 3.40 -3.93 -27.94
CA LEU A 325 2.00 -4.09 -27.51
C LEU A 325 1.86 -4.90 -26.21
N ILE A 326 2.61 -5.99 -26.05
CA ILE A 326 2.59 -6.79 -24.82
C ILE A 326 3.35 -6.05 -23.72
N ALA A 327 4.46 -5.40 -24.07
CA ALA A 327 5.18 -4.52 -23.16
C ALA A 327 4.25 -3.46 -22.58
N GLY A 328 3.44 -2.81 -23.41
CA GLY A 328 2.45 -1.84 -22.97
C GLY A 328 1.41 -2.40 -21.99
N ILE A 329 0.95 -3.63 -22.18
CA ILE A 329 0.03 -4.31 -21.22
C ILE A 329 0.74 -4.56 -19.88
N CYS A 330 1.98 -5.06 -19.91
CA CYS A 330 2.78 -5.29 -18.71
C CYS A 330 3.11 -3.99 -17.97
N LEU A 331 3.44 -2.92 -18.69
CA LEU A 331 3.71 -1.60 -18.13
C LEU A 331 2.44 -0.91 -17.61
N ALA A 332 1.28 -1.18 -18.23
CA ALA A 332 -0.01 -0.74 -17.70
C ALA A 332 -0.31 -1.39 -16.34
N ALA A 333 0.31 -2.52 -16.00
CA ALA A 333 0.22 -3.12 -14.68
C ALA A 333 0.89 -2.25 -13.59
N ILE A 334 1.92 -1.47 -13.93
CA ILE A 334 2.52 -0.48 -13.02
C ILE A 334 1.52 0.65 -12.78
N LEU A 335 0.92 1.21 -13.84
CA LEU A 335 -0.15 2.21 -13.71
C LEU A 335 -1.31 1.66 -12.86
N ALA A 336 -1.70 0.41 -13.11
CA ALA A 336 -2.72 -0.28 -12.35
C ALA A 336 -2.42 -0.33 -10.85
N ALA A 337 -1.19 -0.69 -10.48
CA ALA A 337 -0.76 -0.76 -9.08
C ALA A 337 -0.69 0.63 -8.41
N ILE A 338 -0.25 1.65 -9.14
CA ILE A 338 -0.20 3.03 -8.64
C ILE A 338 -1.61 3.55 -8.41
N MET A 339 -2.49 3.38 -9.41
CA MET A 339 -3.86 3.90 -9.37
C MET A 339 -4.72 3.19 -8.32
N SER A 340 -4.66 1.86 -8.21
CA SER A 340 -5.44 1.10 -7.21
C SER A 340 -5.14 1.56 -5.77
N THR A 341 -3.85 1.79 -5.49
CA THR A 341 -3.42 2.26 -4.17
C THR A 341 -3.73 3.73 -3.97
N ALA A 342 -3.35 4.61 -4.90
CA ALA A 342 -3.56 6.04 -4.75
C ALA A 342 -5.06 6.38 -4.57
N ASP A 343 -5.93 5.74 -5.35
CA ASP A 343 -7.39 5.90 -5.20
C ASP A 343 -7.88 5.50 -3.81
N SER A 344 -7.43 4.33 -3.34
CA SER A 344 -7.82 3.78 -2.04
C SER A 344 -7.36 4.67 -0.89
N GLN A 345 -6.15 5.22 -1.00
CA GLN A 345 -5.57 6.11 0.00
C GLN A 345 -6.26 7.46 0.00
N LEU A 346 -6.40 8.08 -1.18
CA LEU A 346 -7.06 9.38 -1.34
C LEU A 346 -8.51 9.33 -0.90
N LEU A 347 -9.25 8.24 -1.16
CA LEU A 347 -10.62 8.06 -0.67
C LEU A 347 -10.68 8.00 0.87
N VAL A 348 -9.75 7.27 1.50
CA VAL A 348 -9.71 7.19 2.97
C VAL A 348 -9.22 8.50 3.58
N ALA A 349 -8.25 9.16 2.97
CA ALA A 349 -7.76 10.46 3.37
C ALA A 349 -8.87 11.53 3.27
N SER A 350 -9.66 11.48 2.19
CA SER A 350 -10.83 12.31 1.96
C SER A 350 -11.91 12.10 3.02
N SER A 351 -12.23 10.85 3.35
CA SER A 351 -13.17 10.54 4.44
C SER A 351 -12.62 10.95 5.82
N ALA A 352 -11.33 10.75 6.10
CA ALA A 352 -10.72 11.23 7.34
C ALA A 352 -10.74 12.76 7.44
N PHE A 353 -10.45 13.47 6.35
CA PHE A 353 -10.54 14.93 6.34
C PHE A 353 -11.98 15.42 6.53
N THR A 354 -12.95 14.81 5.85
CA THR A 354 -14.35 15.27 5.89
C THR A 354 -15.07 14.89 7.17
N GLU A 355 -15.06 13.60 7.51
CA GLU A 355 -15.78 13.07 8.67
C GLU A 355 -15.05 13.31 9.98
N ASP A 356 -13.73 13.16 10.01
CA ASP A 356 -12.95 13.13 11.25
C ASP A 356 -12.32 14.50 11.61
N LEU A 357 -12.16 15.41 10.65
CA LEU A 357 -11.72 16.80 10.89
C LEU A 357 -12.82 17.83 10.61
N TYR A 358 -13.28 17.95 9.36
CA TYR A 358 -14.17 19.03 8.91
C TYR A 358 -15.49 19.04 9.69
N ARG A 359 -16.16 17.89 9.78
CA ARG A 359 -17.42 17.77 10.52
C ARG A 359 -17.23 18.02 12.02
N VAL A 360 -16.13 17.54 12.61
CA VAL A 360 -15.88 17.63 14.06
C VAL A 360 -15.50 19.05 14.49
N LEU A 361 -14.62 19.71 13.74
CA LEU A 361 -14.01 21.00 14.10
C LEU A 361 -14.75 22.21 13.54
N TRP A 362 -15.26 22.13 12.30
CA TRP A 362 -15.82 23.29 11.60
C TRP A 362 -17.34 23.24 11.42
N ARG A 363 -17.89 22.13 10.93
CA ARG A 363 -19.30 22.05 10.50
C ARG A 363 -20.00 20.76 10.93
N ARG A 364 -20.43 20.69 12.19
CA ARG A 364 -21.13 19.51 12.77
C ARG A 364 -22.40 19.10 12.01
N GLN A 365 -23.12 20.07 11.45
CA GLN A 365 -24.36 19.86 10.70
C GLN A 365 -24.16 19.96 9.17
N ALA A 366 -22.95 19.71 8.66
CA ALA A 366 -22.68 19.69 7.22
C ALA A 366 -23.60 18.68 6.51
N SER A 367 -24.15 19.10 5.36
CA SER A 367 -24.97 18.25 4.51
C SER A 367 -24.13 17.19 3.78
N GLU A 368 -24.74 16.08 3.36
CA GLU A 368 -24.01 15.04 2.61
C GLU A 368 -23.38 15.59 1.31
N ARG A 369 -24.07 16.48 0.60
CA ARG A 369 -23.55 17.10 -0.63
C ARG A 369 -22.31 17.97 -0.36
N GLU A 370 -22.33 18.72 0.74
CA GLU A 370 -21.20 19.54 1.17
C GLU A 370 -19.99 18.66 1.50
N LEU A 371 -20.19 17.57 2.24
CA LEU A 371 -19.11 16.68 2.63
C LEU A 371 -18.48 15.96 1.44
N VAL A 372 -19.29 15.53 0.47
CA VAL A 372 -18.76 14.96 -0.79
C VAL A 372 -17.92 15.99 -1.55
N LEU A 373 -18.36 17.26 -1.63
CA LEU A 373 -17.60 18.32 -2.29
C LEU A 373 -16.28 18.61 -1.55
N VAL A 374 -16.32 18.80 -0.24
CA VAL A 374 -15.13 19.03 0.60
C VAL A 374 -14.17 17.85 0.49
N GLY A 375 -14.70 16.63 0.44
CA GLY A 375 -13.90 15.41 0.26
C GLY A 375 -13.17 15.39 -1.07
N ARG A 376 -13.82 15.81 -2.16
CA ARG A 376 -13.17 15.92 -3.47
C ARG A 376 -12.08 16.99 -3.49
N LEU A 377 -12.31 18.14 -2.84
CA LEU A 377 -11.30 19.18 -2.70
C LEU A 377 -10.10 18.71 -1.86
N ALA A 378 -10.35 17.94 -0.80
CA ALA A 378 -9.30 17.34 0.02
C ALA A 378 -8.43 16.37 -0.79
N VAL A 379 -9.02 15.52 -1.63
CA VAL A 379 -8.28 14.64 -2.56
C VAL A 379 -7.31 15.45 -3.42
N VAL A 380 -7.80 16.52 -4.06
CA VAL A 380 -6.97 17.37 -4.92
C VAL A 380 -5.84 18.03 -4.13
N GLY A 381 -6.13 18.54 -2.93
CA GLY A 381 -5.12 19.16 -2.06
C GLY A 381 -4.02 18.19 -1.62
N ILE A 382 -4.39 16.97 -1.24
CA ILE A 382 -3.43 15.92 -0.83
C ILE A 382 -2.60 15.47 -2.02
N ALA A 383 -3.23 15.24 -3.18
CA ALA A 383 -2.52 14.87 -4.41
C ALA A 383 -1.54 15.96 -4.85
N ALA A 384 -1.90 17.25 -4.73
CA ALA A 384 -1.01 18.36 -5.03
C ALA A 384 0.19 18.42 -4.07
N ALA A 385 -0.02 18.19 -2.78
CA ALA A 385 1.07 18.12 -1.81
C ALA A 385 1.98 16.91 -2.05
N ALA A 386 1.41 15.75 -2.38
CA ALA A 386 2.15 14.54 -2.74
C ALA A 386 2.97 14.75 -4.02
N PHE A 387 2.42 15.47 -5.00
CA PHE A 387 3.14 15.83 -6.22
C PHE A 387 4.38 16.65 -5.92
N LEU A 388 4.30 17.65 -5.03
CA LEU A 388 5.45 18.45 -4.64
C LEU A 388 6.56 17.63 -3.97
N LEU A 389 6.21 16.62 -3.16
CA LEU A 389 7.19 15.69 -2.58
C LEU A 389 7.79 14.75 -3.63
N ALA A 390 7.02 14.35 -4.63
CA ALA A 390 7.45 13.47 -5.72
C ALA A 390 8.34 14.16 -6.77
N LEU A 391 8.60 15.47 -6.64
CA LEU A 391 9.48 16.20 -7.56
C LEU A 391 10.97 15.92 -7.33
N ASP A 392 11.33 15.32 -6.20
CA ASP A 392 12.70 14.89 -5.93
C ASP A 392 13.03 13.59 -6.70
N PRO A 393 13.88 13.65 -7.73
CA PRO A 393 14.19 12.49 -8.57
C PRO A 393 14.98 11.40 -7.85
N ASP A 394 15.65 11.72 -6.74
CA ASP A 394 16.47 10.77 -5.99
C ASP A 394 15.63 9.89 -5.03
N SER A 395 14.35 10.24 -4.85
CA SER A 395 13.41 9.49 -4.03
C SER A 395 13.19 8.07 -4.55
N GLN A 396 13.38 7.08 -3.67
CA GLN A 396 13.07 5.68 -3.96
C GLN A 396 11.63 5.34 -3.56
N VAL A 397 10.93 4.59 -4.41
CA VAL A 397 9.55 4.16 -4.17
C VAL A 397 9.49 3.33 -2.89
N LEU A 398 10.42 2.38 -2.72
CA LEU A 398 10.45 1.49 -1.55
C LEU A 398 10.62 2.27 -0.24
N ASP A 399 11.48 3.29 -0.20
CA ASP A 399 11.75 4.08 1.02
C ASP A 399 10.56 4.94 1.44
N LEU A 400 9.93 5.62 0.47
CA LEU A 400 8.72 6.41 0.74
C LEU A 400 7.57 5.53 1.24
N VAL A 401 7.41 4.34 0.66
CA VAL A 401 6.44 3.35 1.14
C VAL A 401 6.82 2.86 2.52
N ALA A 402 8.08 2.48 2.78
CA ALA A 402 8.54 1.99 4.07
C ALA A 402 8.19 2.98 5.19
N TYR A 403 8.48 4.26 4.96
CA TYR A 403 8.22 5.30 5.95
C TYR A 403 6.73 5.45 6.26
N ALA A 404 5.88 5.56 5.23
CA ALA A 404 4.44 5.62 5.43
C ALA A 404 3.88 4.34 6.08
N TRP A 405 4.40 3.18 5.65
CA TRP A 405 4.01 1.86 6.12
C TRP A 405 4.30 1.67 7.60
N ALA A 406 5.49 2.10 8.05
CA ALA A 406 5.89 2.13 9.44
C ALA A 406 5.01 3.06 10.27
N GLY A 407 4.74 4.27 9.74
CA GLY A 407 3.87 5.25 10.39
C GLY A 407 2.48 4.71 10.70
N PHE A 408 1.83 4.12 9.70
CA PHE A 408 0.53 3.47 9.88
C PHE A 408 0.61 2.26 10.82
N GLY A 409 1.60 1.40 10.63
CA GLY A 409 1.82 0.22 11.46
C GLY A 409 1.98 0.55 12.94
N ALA A 410 2.81 1.55 13.26
CA ALA A 410 3.08 1.97 14.63
C ALA A 410 1.89 2.73 15.25
N ALA A 411 1.28 3.67 14.52
CA ALA A 411 0.19 4.48 15.06
C ALA A 411 -1.10 3.67 15.26
N PHE A 412 -1.44 2.78 14.31
CA PHE A 412 -2.73 2.10 14.31
C PHE A 412 -2.65 0.60 14.57
N GLY A 413 -1.54 -0.09 14.26
CA GLY A 413 -1.44 -1.54 14.39
C GLY A 413 -1.72 -2.05 15.81
N PRO A 414 -0.95 -1.61 16.83
CA PRO A 414 -1.21 -1.96 18.23
C PRO A 414 -2.60 -1.58 18.70
N VAL A 415 -3.07 -0.39 18.29
CA VAL A 415 -4.39 0.16 18.66
C VAL A 415 -5.52 -0.73 18.14
N VAL A 416 -5.46 -1.12 16.86
CA VAL A 416 -6.47 -1.98 16.22
C VAL A 416 -6.46 -3.38 16.82
N VAL A 417 -5.28 -3.97 17.02
CA VAL A 417 -5.19 -5.31 17.61
C VAL A 417 -5.70 -5.29 19.05
N LEU A 418 -5.22 -4.37 19.89
CA LEU A 418 -5.66 -4.32 21.29
C LEU A 418 -7.13 -3.90 21.40
N SER A 419 -7.64 -3.03 20.55
CA SER A 419 -9.06 -2.67 20.58
C SER A 419 -9.93 -3.90 20.34
N LEU A 420 -9.55 -4.83 19.46
CA LEU A 420 -10.36 -6.00 19.12
C LEU A 420 -10.29 -7.14 20.15
N TYR A 421 -9.21 -7.21 20.94
CA TYR A 421 -8.95 -8.36 21.83
C TYR A 421 -8.90 -8.00 23.32
N TRP A 422 -8.60 -6.75 23.67
CA TRP A 422 -8.38 -6.34 25.05
C TRP A 422 -9.50 -5.45 25.58
N ARG A 423 -10.39 -6.06 26.39
CA ARG A 423 -11.56 -5.37 26.96
C ARG A 423 -11.22 -4.24 27.94
N ARG A 424 -10.01 -4.21 28.50
CA ARG A 424 -9.58 -3.18 29.47
C ARG A 424 -8.90 -1.97 28.81
N MET A 425 -8.76 -1.96 27.48
CA MET A 425 -8.20 -0.80 26.79
C MET A 425 -9.06 0.44 27.08
N SER A 426 -8.41 1.55 27.41
CA SER A 426 -9.08 2.82 27.72
C SER A 426 -9.07 3.76 26.52
N ARG A 427 -9.93 4.78 26.55
CA ARG A 427 -9.95 5.87 25.57
C ARG A 427 -8.60 6.59 25.49
N ASN A 428 -7.99 6.93 26.62
CA ASN A 428 -6.68 7.59 26.62
C ASN A 428 -5.55 6.64 26.22
N GLY A 429 -5.71 5.34 26.46
CA GLY A 429 -4.85 4.30 25.89
C GLY A 429 -4.81 4.34 24.37
N VAL A 430 -5.96 4.55 23.69
CA VAL A 430 -6.00 4.73 22.23
C VAL A 430 -5.17 5.94 21.82
N LEU A 431 -5.41 7.10 22.43
CA LEU A 431 -4.69 8.33 22.12
C LEU A 431 -3.18 8.17 22.33
N ALA A 432 -2.78 7.59 23.45
CA ALA A 432 -1.39 7.33 23.76
C ALA A 432 -0.75 6.42 22.72
N GLY A 433 -1.42 5.34 22.30
CA GLY A 433 -0.93 4.44 21.25
C GLY A 433 -0.71 5.14 19.92
N ILE A 434 -1.71 5.89 19.44
CA ILE A 434 -1.64 6.60 18.15
C ILE A 434 -0.53 7.65 18.17
N ILE A 435 -0.51 8.51 19.18
CA ILE A 435 0.46 9.61 19.28
C ILE A 435 1.86 9.04 19.44
N VAL A 436 2.08 8.14 20.40
CA VAL A 436 3.42 7.63 20.69
C VAL A 436 3.96 6.81 19.53
N GLY A 437 3.14 5.98 18.89
CA GLY A 437 3.54 5.22 17.71
C GLY A 437 3.92 6.11 16.54
N GLY A 438 3.04 7.05 16.18
CA GLY A 438 3.29 7.96 15.06
C GLY A 438 4.48 8.89 15.30
N VAL A 439 4.60 9.48 16.50
CA VAL A 439 5.74 10.34 16.86
C VAL A 439 7.05 9.55 16.90
N THR A 440 7.04 8.30 17.39
CA THR A 440 8.24 7.45 17.40
C THR A 440 8.76 7.27 15.98
N VAL A 441 7.91 6.95 15.00
CA VAL A 441 8.32 6.81 13.59
C VAL A 441 8.94 8.09 13.05
N VAL A 442 8.27 9.23 13.27
CA VAL A 442 8.75 10.55 12.79
C VAL A 442 10.12 10.89 13.38
N LEU A 443 10.31 10.70 14.68
CA LEU A 443 11.57 11.01 15.36
C LEU A 443 12.67 10.01 15.04
N TRP A 444 12.34 8.71 15.00
CA TRP A 444 13.30 7.64 14.77
C TRP A 444 13.96 7.76 13.39
N LYS A 445 13.18 8.15 12.36
CA LYS A 445 13.69 8.36 11.00
C LYS A 445 14.76 9.46 10.90
N GLN A 446 14.82 10.38 11.86
CA GLN A 446 15.82 11.46 11.90
C GLN A 446 17.10 11.05 12.63
N LEU A 447 17.12 9.88 13.28
CA LEU A 447 18.26 9.36 14.02
C LEU A 447 19.02 8.37 13.13
N GLN A 448 20.34 8.25 13.34
CA GLN A 448 21.22 7.42 12.51
C GLN A 448 22.23 6.67 13.38
N GLY A 449 22.61 5.48 12.93
CA GLY A 449 23.68 4.67 13.50
C GLY A 449 23.24 3.70 14.59
N GLY A 450 23.81 2.50 14.56
CA GLY A 450 23.65 1.50 15.60
C GLY A 450 22.19 1.03 15.68
N ILE A 451 21.55 1.16 16.85
CA ILE A 451 20.16 0.73 17.00
C ILE A 451 19.19 1.55 16.13
N PHE A 452 19.54 2.79 15.78
CA PHE A 452 18.66 3.68 15.00
C PHE A 452 18.55 3.28 13.53
N ASP A 453 19.42 2.39 13.04
CA ASP A 453 19.32 1.80 11.71
C ASP A 453 18.24 0.70 11.62
N LEU A 454 17.67 0.31 12.77
CA LEU A 454 16.51 -0.58 12.83
C LEU A 454 15.29 0.11 12.22
N TYR A 455 14.59 -0.61 11.33
CA TYR A 455 13.38 -0.11 10.68
C TYR A 455 12.38 0.42 11.70
N GLU A 456 11.98 1.68 11.54
CA GLU A 456 11.29 2.48 12.55
C GLU A 456 9.93 1.92 12.99
N ILE A 457 9.34 0.99 12.22
CA ILE A 457 8.12 0.27 12.61
C ILE A 457 8.30 -0.55 13.89
N VAL A 458 9.49 -1.15 14.08
CA VAL A 458 9.77 -2.06 15.19
C VAL A 458 9.70 -1.32 16.53
N PRO A 459 10.53 -0.28 16.76
CA PRO A 459 10.42 0.52 17.99
C PRO A 459 9.06 1.24 18.07
N GLY A 460 8.51 1.73 16.95
CA GLY A 460 7.21 2.38 16.92
C GLY A 460 6.09 1.52 17.49
N ILE A 461 5.98 0.26 17.05
CA ILE A 461 4.98 -0.69 17.53
C ILE A 461 5.21 -1.06 18.99
N LEU A 462 6.47 -1.27 19.40
CA LEU A 462 6.80 -1.64 20.78
C LEU A 462 6.42 -0.52 21.75
N VAL A 463 6.86 0.71 21.49
CA VAL A 463 6.61 1.85 22.38
C VAL A 463 5.11 2.23 22.36
N ALA A 464 4.43 2.17 21.21
CA ALA A 464 2.98 2.36 21.13
C ALA A 464 2.22 1.31 21.97
N THR A 465 2.60 0.03 21.87
CA THR A 465 1.99 -1.04 22.67
C THR A 465 2.19 -0.80 24.16
N LEU A 466 3.40 -0.43 24.58
CA LEU A 466 3.70 -0.10 25.97
C LEU A 466 2.88 1.10 26.47
N ALA A 467 2.78 2.16 25.66
CA ALA A 467 1.98 3.33 26.00
C ALA A 467 0.50 2.97 26.21
N ILE A 468 -0.09 2.16 25.33
CA ILE A 468 -1.47 1.67 25.45
C ILE A 468 -1.65 0.90 26.77
N LEU A 469 -0.74 -0.03 27.07
CA LEU A 469 -0.81 -0.90 28.25
C LEU A 469 -0.66 -0.12 29.55
N LEU A 470 0.28 0.83 29.61
CA LEU A 470 0.53 1.63 30.80
C LEU A 470 -0.64 2.57 31.08
N VAL A 471 -1.05 3.37 30.09
CA VAL A 471 -2.15 4.34 30.26
C VAL A 471 -3.46 3.64 30.60
N SER A 472 -3.79 2.55 29.91
CA SER A 472 -5.04 1.82 30.17
C SER A 472 -5.08 1.06 31.50
N ARG A 473 -3.93 0.78 32.13
CA ARG A 473 -3.89 0.16 33.47
C ARG A 473 -3.98 1.18 34.60
N LEU A 474 -3.53 2.41 34.35
CA LEU A 474 -3.63 3.51 35.32
C LEU A 474 -5.05 4.06 35.40
N GLU A 475 -5.84 3.88 34.34
CA GLU A 475 -7.24 4.29 34.29
C GLU A 475 -8.19 3.15 34.69
N ARG A 476 -9.34 3.51 35.29
CA ARG A 476 -10.42 2.54 35.49
C ARG A 476 -10.90 2.09 34.11
N PRO A 477 -11.10 0.77 33.87
CA PRO A 477 -11.50 0.27 32.56
C PRO A 477 -12.76 0.98 32.09
N ALA A 478 -12.78 1.40 30.82
CA ALA A 478 -13.98 1.93 30.19
C ALA A 478 -15.11 0.91 30.38
N GLY A 479 -16.18 1.33 31.06
CA GLY A 479 -17.29 0.47 31.43
C GLY A 479 -17.83 -0.25 30.20
N VAL A 480 -17.75 -1.58 30.22
CA VAL A 480 -18.50 -2.43 29.30
C VAL A 480 -19.64 -3.00 30.12
N GLU A 481 -20.82 -2.38 30.01
CA GLU A 481 -22.08 -3.12 30.18
C GLU A 481 -22.28 -4.07 28.99
#